data_AF-A0AAV2D8U0-F1
#
_entry.id   AF-A0AAV2D8U0-F1
#
_cell.length_a   1.000
_cell.length_b   1.000
_cell.length_c   1.000
_cell.angle_alpha   90.00
_cell.angle_beta   90.00
_cell.angle_gamma   90.00
#
_symmetry.space_group_name_H-M   'P 1'
#
loop_
_entity.id
_entity.type
_entity.pdbx_description
1 polymer ?
#
loop_
_entity_poly.entity_id
_entity_poly.type
_entity_poly.pdbx_seq_one_letter_code
_entity_poly.pdbx_strand_id
1 'polypeptide(L)'
;MFCSMGTSVYESEEISAFSSWILHIRDGIGLNVFGESKIRIPTDLCIQPRDTPISDVVNSTYSDLSTCYADYKYLVERAILAPHHEAVSAINSHVVLQFPSESRCYLSSDSIEVDPGQPNIMESDYSIEFLNSLRVGNFPDHDLKLKIGCPVILLGNLDQSIGLVNGTRLVVTKLGTWFIEVEILTGTNIGERVFLPRLKLSERFKSLHFTLVRRQYPIALSFAMTINKSQGQILNHVGLYLHK
;
A
#
# COMPACT_ATOMS: atom_id res chain seq x y z
N MET A 1 -29.53 20.16 -22.52
CA MET A 1 -28.58 20.76 -23.47
C MET A 1 -27.23 20.79 -22.77
N PHE A 2 -26.47 19.69 -22.84
CA PHE A 2 -25.14 19.63 -22.22
C PHE A 2 -24.14 20.16 -23.24
N CYS A 3 -23.51 21.28 -22.88
CA CYS A 3 -22.49 21.93 -23.68
C CYS A 3 -21.21 21.09 -23.60
N SER A 4 -20.81 20.48 -24.72
CA SER A 4 -19.49 19.86 -24.87
C SER A 4 -18.45 20.99 -24.94
N MET A 5 -17.74 21.23 -23.84
CA MET A 5 -16.50 22.00 -23.88
C MET A 5 -15.53 21.21 -24.77
N GLY A 6 -15.17 21.77 -25.93
CA GLY A 6 -14.34 21.12 -26.93
C GLY A 6 -12.95 20.81 -26.36
N THR A 7 -12.55 19.55 -26.41
CA THR A 7 -11.15 19.13 -26.29
C THR A 7 -10.35 19.76 -27.42
N SER A 8 -9.18 20.30 -27.11
CA SER A 8 -8.30 20.88 -28.12
C SER A 8 -7.81 19.79 -29.10
N VAL A 9 -7.53 20.16 -30.36
CA VAL A 9 -7.01 19.21 -31.36
C VAL A 9 -5.73 18.52 -30.88
N TYR A 10 -4.90 19.25 -30.13
CA TYR A 10 -3.65 18.77 -29.54
C TYR A 10 -3.87 17.70 -28.45
N GLU A 11 -4.82 17.92 -27.53
CA GLU A 11 -5.22 16.89 -26.55
C GLU A 11 -5.79 15.64 -27.23
N SER A 12 -6.51 15.80 -28.34
CA SER A 12 -7.06 14.67 -29.09
C SER A 12 -5.97 13.80 -29.73
N GLU A 13 -4.87 14.41 -30.20
CA GLU A 13 -3.74 13.68 -30.78
C GLU A 13 -2.92 12.95 -29.70
N GLU A 14 -2.66 13.59 -28.55
CA GLU A 14 -1.95 12.94 -27.43
C GLU A 14 -2.73 11.74 -26.87
N ILE A 15 -4.05 11.89 -26.68
CA ILE A 15 -4.93 10.79 -26.24
C ILE A 15 -4.91 9.64 -27.25
N SER A 16 -4.93 9.95 -28.56
CA SER A 16 -4.88 8.95 -29.63
C SER A 16 -3.55 8.19 -29.64
N ALA A 17 -2.43 8.91 -29.49
CA ALA A 17 -1.09 8.34 -29.43
C ALA A 17 -0.92 7.42 -28.22
N PHE A 18 -1.38 7.86 -27.04
CA PHE A 18 -1.35 7.05 -25.82
C PHE A 18 -2.23 5.81 -25.94
N SER A 19 -3.45 5.96 -26.48
CA SER A 19 -4.37 4.82 -26.71
C SER A 19 -3.76 3.78 -27.64
N SER A 20 -3.10 4.23 -28.71
CA SER A 20 -2.41 3.36 -29.66
C SER A 20 -1.23 2.62 -29.01
N TRP A 21 -0.46 3.30 -28.15
CA TRP A 21 0.63 2.69 -27.39
C TRP A 21 0.13 1.60 -26.43
N ILE A 22 -0.99 1.84 -25.71
CA ILE A 22 -1.62 0.83 -24.85
C ILE A 22 -2.11 -0.38 -25.65
N LEU A 23 -2.72 -0.18 -26.82
CA LEU A 23 -3.17 -1.27 -27.69
C LEU A 23 -1.99 -2.12 -28.17
N HIS A 24 -0.88 -1.51 -28.56
CA HIS A 24 0.32 -2.25 -28.95
C HIS A 24 0.85 -3.15 -27.83
N ILE A 25 0.84 -2.65 -26.58
CA ILE A 25 1.25 -3.44 -25.41
C ILE A 25 0.28 -4.62 -25.20
N ARG A 26 -1.03 -4.35 -25.26
CA ARG A 26 -2.07 -5.36 -25.07
C ARG A 26 -2.00 -6.49 -26.10
N ASP A 27 -1.75 -6.13 -27.35
CA ASP A 27 -1.73 -7.08 -28.47
C ASP A 27 -0.40 -7.84 -28.57
N GLY A 28 0.55 -7.60 -27.65
CA GLY A 28 1.84 -8.28 -27.62
C GLY A 28 2.73 -7.91 -28.81
N ILE A 29 2.51 -6.74 -29.40
CA ILE A 29 3.30 -6.27 -30.54
C ILE A 29 4.70 -5.90 -30.01
N GLY A 30 5.72 -6.66 -30.45
CA GLY A 30 7.10 -6.51 -29.98
C GLY A 30 7.58 -7.60 -29.01
N LEU A 31 6.82 -8.68 -28.83
CA LEU A 31 7.29 -9.90 -28.17
C LEU A 31 8.37 -10.58 -29.02
N ASN A 32 9.48 -10.96 -28.38
CA ASN A 32 10.50 -11.81 -28.99
C ASN A 32 10.02 -13.27 -29.04
N VAL A 33 10.85 -14.16 -29.62
CA VAL A 33 10.54 -15.59 -29.79
C VAL A 33 10.33 -16.33 -28.45
N PHE A 34 10.77 -15.74 -27.33
CA PHE A 34 10.60 -16.25 -25.97
C PHE A 34 9.38 -15.67 -25.25
N GLY A 35 8.59 -14.81 -25.91
CA GLY A 35 7.47 -14.12 -25.30
C GLY A 35 7.88 -12.97 -24.37
N GLU A 36 9.09 -12.46 -24.50
CA GLU A 36 9.56 -11.28 -23.75
C GLU A 36 9.56 -10.03 -24.64
N SER A 37 9.04 -8.91 -24.14
CA SER A 37 9.14 -7.61 -24.81
C SER A 37 9.79 -6.59 -23.89
N LYS A 38 10.63 -5.71 -24.46
CA LYS A 38 11.10 -4.51 -23.78
C LYS A 38 10.17 -3.36 -24.14
N ILE A 39 9.29 -3.01 -23.23
CA ILE A 39 8.40 -1.87 -23.40
C ILE A 39 9.19 -0.60 -23.07
N ARG A 40 9.25 0.34 -24.02
CA ARG A 40 9.79 1.68 -23.76
C ARG A 40 8.66 2.56 -23.23
N ILE A 41 8.82 3.05 -21.99
CA ILE A 41 7.90 4.01 -21.38
C ILE A 41 8.15 5.40 -22.03
N PRO A 42 7.10 6.11 -22.47
CA PRO A 42 7.20 7.49 -22.93
C PRO A 42 7.89 8.38 -21.90
N THR A 43 8.79 9.26 -22.36
CA THR A 43 9.66 10.06 -21.47
C THR A 43 8.92 11.10 -20.64
N ASP A 44 7.76 11.55 -21.13
CA ASP A 44 6.80 12.42 -20.46
C ASP A 44 6.12 11.75 -19.26
N LEU A 45 6.02 10.41 -19.26
CA LEU A 45 5.53 9.62 -18.12
C LEU A 45 6.64 9.26 -17.13
N CYS A 46 7.91 9.53 -17.46
CA CYS A 46 9.05 9.24 -16.61
C CYS A 46 9.38 10.42 -15.69
N ILE A 47 9.55 10.14 -14.41
CA ILE A 47 10.07 11.11 -13.45
C ILE A 47 11.55 11.34 -13.77
N GLN A 48 11.93 12.61 -13.91
CA GLN A 48 13.32 12.98 -14.16
C GLN A 48 14.13 12.77 -12.87
N PRO A 49 15.19 11.95 -12.89
CA PRO A 49 15.98 11.67 -11.70
C PRO A 49 16.62 12.94 -11.14
N ARG A 50 16.53 13.15 -9.82
CA ARG A 50 17.18 14.28 -9.14
C ARG A 50 18.01 13.81 -7.96
N ASP A 51 17.41 13.04 -7.06
CA ASP A 51 18.04 12.56 -5.84
C ASP A 51 18.14 11.02 -5.86
N THR A 52 17.32 10.35 -5.05
CA THR A 52 17.20 8.90 -5.02
C THR A 52 15.88 8.49 -5.66
N PRO A 53 15.78 7.31 -6.29
CA PRO A 53 14.54 6.85 -6.92
C PRO A 53 13.31 6.91 -5.99
N ILE A 54 13.49 6.61 -4.69
CA ILE A 54 12.41 6.72 -3.69
C ILE A 54 12.04 8.18 -3.44
N SER A 55 13.02 9.06 -3.24
CA SER A 55 12.73 10.49 -3.02
C SER A 55 12.08 11.11 -4.25
N ASP A 56 12.52 10.76 -5.45
CA ASP A 56 11.99 11.30 -6.70
C ASP A 56 10.53 10.91 -6.91
N VAL A 57 10.17 9.63 -6.68
CA VAL A 57 8.78 9.18 -6.78
C VAL A 57 7.90 9.78 -5.68
N VAL A 58 8.43 9.95 -4.47
CA VAL A 58 7.73 10.59 -3.36
C VAL A 58 7.47 12.06 -3.67
N ASN A 59 8.48 12.81 -4.10
CA ASN A 59 8.36 14.24 -4.42
C ASN A 59 7.46 14.47 -5.66
N SER A 60 7.44 13.54 -6.61
CA SER A 60 6.52 13.63 -7.75
C SER A 60 5.08 13.29 -7.39
N THR A 61 4.86 12.38 -6.44
CA THR A 61 3.50 11.93 -6.07
C THR A 61 2.89 12.79 -4.96
N TYR A 62 3.74 13.21 -4.01
CA TYR A 62 3.40 13.99 -2.83
C TYR A 62 4.21 15.30 -2.80
N SER A 63 4.14 16.09 -3.88
CA SER A 63 4.88 17.36 -4.07
C SER A 63 4.85 18.31 -2.88
N ASP A 64 3.71 18.39 -2.21
CA ASP A 64 3.44 19.37 -1.15
C ASP A 64 3.28 18.70 0.22
N LEU A 65 3.94 17.54 0.45
CA LEU A 65 3.75 16.76 1.68
C LEU A 65 4.03 17.56 2.95
N SER A 66 5.06 18.42 2.95
CA SER A 66 5.45 19.23 4.10
C SER A 66 4.40 20.27 4.49
N THR A 67 3.55 20.71 3.56
CA THR A 67 2.47 21.68 3.79
C THR A 67 1.09 21.02 3.88
N CYS A 68 0.90 19.88 3.21
CA CYS A 68 -0.39 19.19 3.07
C CYS A 68 -0.49 17.90 3.88
N TYR A 69 0.44 17.60 4.79
CA TYR A 69 0.38 16.41 5.65
C TYR A 69 -0.87 16.34 6.55
N ALA A 70 -1.54 17.47 6.78
CA ALA A 70 -2.79 17.55 7.53
C ALA A 70 -4.05 17.56 6.63
N ASP A 71 -3.87 17.63 5.31
CA ASP A 71 -4.98 17.52 4.36
C ASP A 71 -5.21 16.05 4.02
N TYR A 72 -6.21 15.45 4.65
CA TYR A 72 -6.51 14.04 4.46
C TYR A 72 -7.03 13.73 3.05
N LYS A 73 -7.67 14.71 2.39
CA LYS A 73 -8.12 14.55 1.00
C LYS A 73 -6.92 14.50 0.06
N TYR A 74 -5.95 15.38 0.28
CA TYR A 74 -4.67 15.34 -0.44
C TYR A 74 -4.00 13.95 -0.31
N LEU A 75 -3.96 13.39 0.90
CA LEU A 75 -3.32 12.10 1.16
C LEU A 75 -4.09 10.89 0.58
N VAL A 76 -5.43 10.89 0.65
CA VAL A 76 -6.25 9.73 0.26
C VAL A 76 -6.36 9.55 -1.24
N GLU A 77 -6.26 10.64 -2.01
CA GLU A 77 -6.35 10.61 -3.47
C GLU A 77 -5.00 10.23 -4.12
N ARG A 78 -3.96 10.03 -3.31
CA ARG A 78 -2.58 9.75 -3.75
C ARG A 78 -2.09 8.40 -3.25
N ALA A 79 -1.35 7.69 -4.10
CA ALA A 79 -0.57 6.52 -3.69
C ALA A 79 0.59 6.27 -4.64
N ILE A 80 1.65 5.66 -4.12
CA ILE A 80 2.74 5.11 -4.92
C ILE A 80 2.53 3.60 -5.06
N LEU A 81 2.53 3.11 -6.28
CA LEU A 81 2.33 1.70 -6.58
C LEU A 81 3.67 1.04 -6.90
N ALA A 82 3.91 -0.13 -6.31
CA ALA A 82 5.08 -0.95 -6.61
C ALA A 82 4.68 -2.42 -6.79
N PRO A 83 5.43 -3.22 -7.56
CA PRO A 83 5.13 -4.64 -7.73
C PRO A 83 5.42 -5.46 -6.46
N HIS A 84 6.43 -5.08 -5.69
CA HIS A 84 6.93 -5.87 -4.55
C HIS A 84 6.73 -5.17 -3.20
N HIS A 85 6.45 -5.98 -2.17
CA HIS A 85 6.23 -5.49 -0.79
C HIS A 85 7.45 -4.78 -0.20
N GLU A 86 8.66 -5.22 -0.54
CA GLU A 86 9.90 -4.60 -0.06
C GLU A 86 10.00 -3.13 -0.50
N ALA A 87 9.73 -2.84 -1.78
CA ALA A 87 9.70 -1.48 -2.28
C ALA A 87 8.61 -0.64 -1.58
N VAL A 88 7.41 -1.21 -1.39
CA VAL A 88 6.32 -0.55 -0.63
C VAL A 88 6.76 -0.21 0.79
N SER A 89 7.41 -1.13 1.49
CA SER A 89 7.89 -0.94 2.86
C SER A 89 8.97 0.16 2.93
N ALA A 90 9.92 0.15 1.99
CA ALA A 90 10.97 1.17 1.90
C ALA A 90 10.40 2.56 1.64
N ILE A 91 9.45 2.70 0.70
CA ILE A 91 8.79 3.97 0.39
C ILE A 91 7.97 4.45 1.59
N ASN A 92 7.12 3.60 2.18
CA ASN A 92 6.33 3.97 3.35
C ASN A 92 7.20 4.42 4.53
N SER A 93 8.31 3.71 4.78
CA SER A 93 9.29 4.08 5.81
C SER A 93 9.97 5.42 5.52
N HIS A 94 10.29 5.69 4.25
CA HIS A 94 10.85 6.98 3.85
C HIS A 94 9.85 8.13 4.08
N VAL A 95 8.59 7.96 3.68
CA VAL A 95 7.57 9.01 3.78
C VAL A 95 7.18 9.29 5.23
N VAL A 96 7.02 8.26 6.07
CA VAL A 96 6.62 8.43 7.48
C VAL A 96 7.67 9.21 8.29
N LEU A 97 8.95 9.12 7.92
CA LEU A 97 10.00 9.90 8.57
C LEU A 97 9.85 11.41 8.36
N GLN A 98 9.23 11.84 7.26
CA GLN A 98 9.01 13.25 6.95
C GLN A 98 7.87 13.89 7.77
N PHE A 99 7.02 13.09 8.43
CA PHE A 99 5.93 13.62 9.26
C PHE A 99 6.48 14.24 10.55
N PRO A 100 6.01 15.43 10.97
CA PRO A 100 6.53 16.12 12.16
C PRO A 100 6.12 15.49 13.48
N SER A 101 5.08 14.63 13.49
CA SER A 101 4.57 13.98 14.70
C SER A 101 5.51 12.91 15.24
N GLU A 102 5.41 12.65 16.54
CA GLU A 102 6.21 11.61 17.21
C GLU A 102 5.80 10.21 16.72
N SER A 103 6.80 9.37 16.47
CA SER A 103 6.56 7.99 16.04
C SER A 103 6.25 7.10 17.24
N ARG A 104 5.25 6.22 17.07
CA ARG A 104 4.96 5.14 18.01
C ARG A 104 5.08 3.79 17.30
N CYS A 105 5.78 2.86 17.95
CA CYS A 105 5.97 1.51 17.45
C CYS A 105 5.06 0.54 18.19
N TYR A 106 4.40 -0.34 17.44
CA TYR A 106 3.58 -1.42 17.97
C TYR A 106 4.17 -2.76 17.52
N LEU A 107 4.84 -3.47 18.43
CA LEU A 107 5.34 -4.81 18.17
C LEU A 107 4.19 -5.82 18.21
N SER A 108 4.22 -6.81 17.33
CA SER A 108 3.28 -7.93 17.36
C SER A 108 3.69 -8.99 18.38
N SER A 109 2.79 -9.93 18.66
CA SER A 109 3.09 -11.17 19.35
C SER A 109 2.83 -12.32 18.38
N ASP A 110 3.88 -13.08 18.10
CA ASP A 110 3.89 -14.11 17.07
C ASP A 110 4.01 -15.50 17.69
N SER A 111 3.28 -16.46 17.12
CA SER A 111 3.37 -17.88 17.43
C SER A 111 3.10 -18.69 16.17
N ILE A 112 3.26 -20.01 16.23
CA ILE A 112 2.89 -20.89 15.13
C ILE A 112 1.78 -21.84 15.55
N GLU A 113 0.96 -22.26 14.61
CA GLU A 113 0.07 -23.41 14.73
C GLU A 113 0.56 -24.47 13.75
N VAL A 114 0.98 -25.63 14.25
CA VAL A 114 1.56 -26.72 13.45
C VAL A 114 0.45 -27.47 12.73
N ASP A 115 0.67 -27.81 11.45
CA ASP A 115 -0.28 -28.62 10.69
C ASP A 115 -0.39 -30.03 11.33
N PRO A 116 -1.62 -30.54 11.63
CA PRO A 116 -1.79 -31.81 12.33
C PRO A 116 -1.26 -33.04 11.57
N GLY A 117 -0.97 -32.90 10.26
CA GLY A 117 -0.33 -33.92 9.43
C GLY A 117 1.20 -33.93 9.48
N GLN A 118 1.82 -33.03 10.25
CA GLN A 118 3.28 -32.86 10.35
C GLN A 118 3.71 -32.87 11.84
N PRO A 119 3.56 -34.02 12.56
CA PRO A 119 3.81 -34.11 13.99
C PRO A 119 5.28 -33.90 14.40
N ASN A 120 6.20 -33.85 13.43
CA ASN A 120 7.63 -33.68 13.66
C ASN A 120 8.07 -32.22 13.73
N ILE A 121 7.18 -31.26 13.45
CA ILE A 121 7.47 -29.83 13.56
C ILE A 121 7.04 -29.36 14.95
N MET A 122 7.96 -28.75 15.69
CA MET A 122 7.70 -28.17 17.01
C MET A 122 7.84 -26.65 16.96
N GLU A 123 7.15 -25.94 17.86
CA GLU A 123 7.30 -24.48 17.98
C GLU A 123 8.75 -24.04 18.23
N SER A 124 9.51 -24.87 18.95
CA SER A 124 10.93 -24.63 19.25
C SER A 124 11.85 -24.66 18.03
N ASP A 125 11.39 -25.19 16.89
CA ASP A 125 12.21 -25.31 15.68
C ASP A 125 12.39 -23.95 14.98
N TYR A 126 11.60 -22.95 15.36
CA TYR A 126 11.63 -21.62 14.79
C TYR A 126 11.94 -20.57 15.86
N SER A 127 12.94 -19.73 15.59
CA SER A 127 13.23 -18.60 16.48
C SER A 127 12.16 -17.51 16.34
N ILE A 128 11.93 -16.76 17.42
CA ILE A 128 10.96 -15.66 17.39
C ILE A 128 11.40 -14.57 16.41
N GLU A 129 12.70 -14.33 16.24
CA GLU A 129 13.26 -13.38 15.28
C GLU A 129 12.93 -13.79 13.84
N PHE A 130 12.99 -15.08 13.54
CA PHE A 130 12.57 -15.62 12.25
C PHE A 130 11.08 -15.34 12.02
N LEU A 131 10.21 -15.66 12.98
CA LEU A 131 8.76 -15.40 12.86
C LEU A 131 8.46 -13.90 12.66
N ASN A 132 9.12 -13.05 13.45
CA ASN A 132 9.00 -11.59 13.36
C ASN A 132 9.50 -11.03 12.03
N SER A 133 10.38 -11.74 11.32
CA SER A 133 10.90 -11.36 10.00
C SER A 133 9.94 -11.71 8.85
N LEU A 134 8.99 -12.62 9.06
CA LEU A 134 8.07 -13.06 8.00
C LEU A 134 7.16 -11.91 7.54
N ARG A 135 7.02 -11.80 6.21
CA ARG A 135 6.21 -10.81 5.51
C ARG A 135 5.33 -11.51 4.49
N VAL A 136 4.03 -11.23 4.49
CA VAL A 136 3.05 -11.77 3.54
C VAL A 136 2.11 -10.68 3.11
N GLY A 137 1.70 -10.67 1.83
CA GLY A 137 0.75 -9.70 1.31
C GLY A 137 -0.57 -9.77 2.07
N ASN A 138 -1.09 -8.62 2.51
CA ASN A 138 -2.28 -8.46 3.37
C ASN A 138 -2.13 -8.94 4.82
N PHE A 139 -0.91 -9.25 5.28
CA PHE A 139 -0.65 -9.56 6.68
C PHE A 139 0.14 -8.42 7.34
N PRO A 140 -0.23 -7.92 8.52
CA PRO A 140 0.46 -6.77 9.11
C PRO A 140 1.88 -7.12 9.53
N ASP A 141 2.75 -6.13 9.45
CA ASP A 141 4.15 -6.24 9.87
C ASP A 141 4.27 -6.45 11.38
N HIS A 142 5.35 -7.13 11.78
CA HIS A 142 5.69 -7.30 13.19
C HIS A 142 5.90 -5.95 13.88
N ASP A 143 6.69 -5.08 13.25
CA ASP A 143 7.00 -3.74 13.76
C ASP A 143 6.18 -2.69 12.99
N LEU A 144 5.05 -2.29 13.59
CA LEU A 144 4.15 -1.30 13.02
C LEU A 144 4.49 0.10 13.57
N LYS A 145 5.25 0.87 12.79
CA LYS A 145 5.62 2.26 13.11
C LYS A 145 4.61 3.24 12.52
N LEU A 146 3.96 3.99 13.39
CA LEU A 146 2.92 4.95 13.03
C LEU A 146 3.21 6.33 13.59
N LYS A 147 2.58 7.31 12.98
CA LYS A 147 2.60 8.72 13.37
C LYS A 147 1.19 9.28 13.22
N ILE A 148 0.80 10.21 14.09
CA ILE A 148 -0.49 10.90 13.97
C ILE A 148 -0.51 11.67 12.65
N GLY A 149 -1.61 11.58 11.91
CA GLY A 149 -1.83 12.19 10.61
C GLY A 149 -1.45 11.28 9.42
N CYS A 150 -0.78 10.15 9.65
CA CYS A 150 -0.43 9.26 8.54
C CYS A 150 -1.65 8.48 8.04
N PRO A 151 -1.80 8.34 6.71
CA PRO A 151 -2.82 7.50 6.12
C PRO A 151 -2.41 6.03 6.26
N VAL A 152 -3.38 5.19 6.64
CA VAL A 152 -3.25 3.75 6.75
C VAL A 152 -4.34 3.07 5.93
N ILE A 153 -4.20 1.79 5.68
CA ILE A 153 -5.18 0.97 4.97
C ILE A 153 -5.49 -0.26 5.81
N LEU A 154 -6.76 -0.63 5.87
CA LEU A 154 -7.19 -1.84 6.57
C LEU A 154 -6.83 -3.08 5.75
N LEU A 155 -6.25 -4.08 6.41
CA LEU A 155 -5.75 -5.32 5.79
C LEU A 155 -6.76 -6.48 5.81
N GLY A 156 -7.86 -6.33 6.55
CA GLY A 156 -8.92 -7.33 6.67
C GLY A 156 -10.27 -6.71 7.00
N ASN A 157 -11.33 -7.52 7.01
CA ASN A 157 -12.65 -7.04 7.36
C ASN A 157 -12.80 -6.97 8.89
N LEU A 158 -13.28 -5.83 9.40
CA LEU A 158 -13.57 -5.62 10.81
C LEU A 158 -15.07 -5.51 11.06
N ASP A 159 -15.71 -4.57 10.37
CA ASP A 159 -17.13 -4.30 10.49
C ASP A 159 -17.66 -3.75 9.17
N GLN A 160 -18.38 -4.60 8.44
CA GLN A 160 -18.93 -4.24 7.14
C GLN A 160 -20.07 -3.21 7.26
N SER A 161 -20.77 -3.16 8.39
CA SER A 161 -21.94 -2.28 8.57
C SER A 161 -21.58 -0.79 8.57
N ILE A 162 -20.35 -0.48 9.00
CA ILE A 162 -19.78 0.87 9.03
C ILE A 162 -18.65 1.07 8.00
N GLY A 163 -18.52 0.15 7.04
CA GLY A 163 -17.54 0.26 5.95
C GLY A 163 -16.08 0.00 6.34
N LEU A 164 -15.82 -0.65 7.48
CA LEU A 164 -14.47 -1.12 7.86
C LEU A 164 -14.18 -2.49 7.24
N VAL A 165 -13.91 -2.46 5.94
CA VAL A 165 -13.57 -3.62 5.13
C VAL A 165 -12.13 -3.55 4.64
N ASN A 166 -11.62 -4.68 4.14
CA ASN A 166 -10.29 -4.73 3.57
C ASN A 166 -10.13 -3.68 2.46
N GLY A 167 -9.08 -2.86 2.55
CA GLY A 167 -8.83 -1.79 1.60
C GLY A 167 -9.40 -0.43 2.00
N THR A 168 -10.20 -0.32 3.07
CA THR A 168 -10.65 0.99 3.58
C THR A 168 -9.44 1.84 3.98
N ARG A 169 -9.31 3.03 3.40
CA ARG A 169 -8.28 4.01 3.78
C ARG A 169 -8.74 4.82 4.98
N LEU A 170 -7.83 5.00 5.91
CA LEU A 170 -8.06 5.63 7.20
C LEU A 170 -6.92 6.62 7.47
N VAL A 171 -7.10 7.55 8.40
CA VAL A 171 -6.00 8.36 8.96
C VAL A 171 -5.88 8.13 10.46
N VAL A 172 -4.65 8.05 10.95
CA VAL A 172 -4.38 7.94 12.38
C VAL A 172 -4.66 9.28 13.06
N THR A 173 -5.63 9.33 13.98
CA THR A 173 -5.94 10.54 14.75
C THR A 173 -5.33 10.50 16.14
N LYS A 174 -5.19 9.33 16.77
CA LYS A 174 -4.53 9.16 18.08
C LYS A 174 -3.82 7.82 18.21
N LEU A 175 -2.70 7.84 18.92
CA LEU A 175 -1.86 6.67 19.19
C LEU A 175 -1.74 6.42 20.71
N GLY A 176 -2.57 5.52 21.22
CA GLY A 176 -2.56 5.09 22.62
C GLY A 176 -1.69 3.86 22.87
N THR A 177 -1.48 3.48 24.14
CA THR A 177 -0.71 2.27 24.48
C THR A 177 -1.40 0.99 24.02
N TRP A 178 -2.74 0.97 24.10
CA TRP A 178 -3.54 -0.23 23.83
C TRP A 178 -4.56 -0.03 22.70
N PHE A 179 -4.62 1.16 22.12
CA PHE A 179 -5.58 1.49 21.06
C PHE A 179 -4.95 2.41 20.01
N ILE A 180 -5.53 2.36 18.82
CA ILE A 180 -5.30 3.32 17.74
C ILE A 180 -6.67 3.90 17.40
N GLU A 181 -6.81 5.22 17.48
CA GLU A 181 -7.99 5.93 16.96
C GLU A 181 -7.69 6.31 15.51
N VAL A 182 -8.63 6.02 14.62
CA VAL A 182 -8.55 6.37 13.21
C VAL A 182 -9.83 7.02 12.74
N GLU A 183 -9.73 7.82 11.69
CA GLU A 183 -10.86 8.41 10.99
C GLU A 183 -10.98 7.81 9.59
N ILE A 184 -12.20 7.47 9.17
CA ILE A 184 -12.46 6.83 7.88
C ILE A 184 -12.35 7.86 6.75
N LEU A 185 -11.55 7.56 5.72
CA LEU A 185 -11.33 8.47 4.58
C LEU A 185 -12.04 8.03 3.29
N THR A 186 -12.48 6.77 3.21
CA THR A 186 -13.12 6.20 2.01
C THR A 186 -14.33 5.36 2.38
N GLY A 187 -15.33 5.31 1.49
CA GLY A 187 -16.52 4.49 1.67
C GLY A 187 -17.73 5.34 2.08
N THR A 188 -18.69 4.71 2.76
CA THR A 188 -19.97 5.33 3.13
C THR A 188 -19.91 6.17 4.40
N ASN A 189 -18.93 5.91 5.28
CA ASN A 189 -18.85 6.46 6.63
C ASN A 189 -17.66 7.43 6.79
N ILE A 190 -17.36 8.21 5.75
CA ILE A 190 -16.23 9.17 5.75
C ILE A 190 -16.37 10.16 6.91
N GLY A 191 -15.28 10.40 7.63
CA GLY A 191 -15.21 11.28 8.80
C GLY A 191 -15.60 10.61 10.13
N GLU A 192 -16.11 9.37 10.10
CA GLU A 192 -16.39 8.62 11.32
C GLU A 192 -15.08 8.17 12.00
N ARG A 193 -15.03 8.31 13.32
CA ARG A 193 -13.87 7.91 14.12
C ARG A 193 -14.13 6.60 14.83
N VAL A 194 -13.17 5.70 14.73
CA VAL A 194 -13.26 4.34 15.26
C VAL A 194 -11.96 3.97 15.98
N PHE A 195 -12.08 3.06 16.94
CA PHE A 195 -10.93 2.47 17.61
C PHE A 195 -10.61 1.12 16.99
N LEU A 196 -9.37 0.92 16.59
CA LEU A 196 -8.91 -0.36 16.06
C LEU A 196 -8.44 -1.25 17.22
N PRO A 197 -8.91 -2.51 17.30
CA PRO A 197 -8.37 -3.49 18.21
C PRO A 197 -7.17 -4.22 17.61
N ARG A 198 -6.33 -4.81 18.47
CA ARG A 198 -5.39 -5.86 18.04
C ARG A 198 -6.16 -7.15 17.81
N LEU A 199 -6.00 -7.75 16.64
CA LEU A 199 -6.61 -9.02 16.29
C LEU A 199 -5.57 -10.14 16.31
N LYS A 200 -6.02 -11.37 16.57
CA LYS A 200 -5.25 -12.59 16.26
C LYS A 200 -5.48 -12.90 14.77
N LEU A 201 -4.43 -12.78 13.98
CA LEU A 201 -4.46 -13.01 12.53
C LEU A 201 -3.65 -14.28 12.22
N SER A 202 -4.10 -15.07 11.25
CA SER A 202 -3.45 -16.32 10.89
C SER A 202 -3.15 -16.37 9.40
N GLU A 203 -1.95 -16.79 9.02
CA GLU A 203 -1.52 -16.92 7.62
C GLU A 203 -0.75 -18.23 7.42
N ARG A 204 -1.10 -19.00 6.38
CA ARG A 204 -0.56 -20.35 6.19
C ARG A 204 0.67 -20.34 5.29
N PHE A 205 1.81 -20.75 5.84
CA PHE A 205 3.06 -20.89 5.09
C PHE A 205 3.22 -22.33 4.60
N LYS A 206 2.71 -22.61 3.39
CA LYS A 206 2.75 -23.96 2.81
C LYS A 206 4.15 -24.54 2.69
N SER A 207 5.14 -23.71 2.36
CA SER A 207 6.55 -24.13 2.23
C SER A 207 7.22 -24.45 3.58
N LEU A 208 6.67 -23.93 4.68
CA LEU A 208 7.20 -24.12 6.03
C LEU A 208 6.33 -25.06 6.88
N HIS A 209 5.19 -25.52 6.34
CA HIS A 209 4.27 -26.46 6.99
C HIS A 209 3.72 -26.00 8.36
N PHE A 210 3.59 -24.69 8.57
CA PHE A 210 2.92 -24.12 9.73
C PHE A 210 2.03 -22.94 9.35
N THR A 211 1.14 -22.57 10.26
CA THR A 211 0.35 -21.34 10.20
C THR A 211 0.95 -20.32 11.16
N LEU A 212 1.39 -19.17 10.64
CA LEU A 212 1.82 -18.05 11.48
C LEU A 212 0.59 -17.43 12.12
N VAL A 213 0.65 -17.27 13.44
CA VAL A 213 -0.36 -16.56 14.22
C VAL A 213 0.28 -15.27 14.72
N ARG A 214 -0.30 -14.12 14.38
CA ARG A 214 0.20 -12.79 14.76
C ARG A 214 -0.90 -11.98 15.44
N ARG A 215 -0.65 -11.53 16.67
CA ARG A 215 -1.51 -10.57 17.36
C ARG A 215 -1.07 -9.13 17.07
N GLN A 216 -1.77 -8.45 16.18
CA GLN A 216 -1.41 -7.10 15.71
C GLN A 216 -2.64 -6.30 15.26
N TYR A 217 -2.49 -4.98 15.09
CA TYR A 217 -3.50 -4.17 14.41
C TYR A 217 -3.56 -4.53 12.91
N PRO A 218 -4.76 -4.73 12.33
CA PRO A 218 -4.92 -5.17 10.95
C PRO A 218 -4.78 -3.99 9.96
N ILE A 219 -3.71 -3.20 10.07
CA ILE A 219 -3.46 -2.02 9.23
C ILE A 219 -2.01 -1.97 8.73
N ALA A 220 -1.80 -1.24 7.64
CA ALA A 220 -0.48 -0.85 7.14
C ALA A 220 -0.48 0.62 6.70
N LEU A 221 0.70 1.26 6.67
CA LEU A 221 0.85 2.59 6.05
C LEU A 221 0.40 2.54 4.58
N SER A 222 -0.25 3.61 4.12
CA SER A 222 -0.86 3.65 2.78
C SER A 222 -0.34 4.73 1.85
N PHE A 223 0.88 5.24 2.06
CA PHE A 223 1.52 6.13 1.07
C PHE A 223 1.93 5.35 -0.18
N ALA A 224 2.42 4.13 0.02
CA ALA A 224 2.66 3.17 -1.02
C ALA A 224 1.86 1.90 -0.78
N MET A 225 1.48 1.21 -1.85
CA MET A 225 0.84 -0.10 -1.82
C MET A 225 1.25 -0.94 -3.02
N THR A 226 1.02 -2.24 -2.96
CA THR A 226 1.31 -3.09 -4.12
C THR A 226 0.28 -2.84 -5.22
N ILE A 227 0.68 -3.03 -6.48
CA ILE A 227 -0.24 -2.90 -7.63
C ILE A 227 -1.50 -3.76 -7.40
N ASN A 228 -1.32 -5.01 -6.97
CA ASN A 228 -2.43 -5.91 -6.65
C ASN A 228 -3.35 -5.36 -5.56
N LYS A 229 -2.81 -4.65 -4.56
CA LYS A 229 -3.59 -4.06 -3.46
C LYS A 229 -4.37 -2.82 -3.89
N SER A 230 -3.89 -2.10 -4.91
CA SER A 230 -4.55 -0.91 -5.44
C SER A 230 -5.79 -1.21 -6.27
N GLN A 231 -6.01 -2.46 -6.66
CA GLN A 231 -7.17 -2.85 -7.45
C GLN A 231 -8.47 -2.55 -6.70
N GLY A 232 -9.34 -1.74 -7.31
CA GLY A 232 -10.60 -1.29 -6.70
C GLY A 232 -10.49 -0.03 -5.84
N GLN A 233 -9.30 0.56 -5.72
CA GLN A 233 -9.11 1.88 -5.11
C GLN A 233 -9.36 2.99 -6.14
N ILE A 234 -9.89 4.12 -5.67
CA ILE A 234 -10.02 5.35 -6.48
C ILE A 234 -8.89 6.28 -6.07
N LEU A 235 -7.99 6.58 -7.01
CA LEU A 235 -6.80 7.42 -6.82
C LEU A 235 -6.74 8.44 -7.95
N ASN A 236 -6.49 9.71 -7.62
CA ASN A 236 -6.41 10.79 -8.61
C ASN A 236 -4.97 11.02 -9.08
N HIS A 237 -3.98 10.75 -8.23
CA HIS A 237 -2.58 10.97 -8.56
C HIS A 237 -1.71 9.81 -8.08
N VAL A 238 -1.09 9.12 -9.02
CA VAL A 238 -0.43 7.83 -8.78
C VAL A 238 1.02 7.89 -9.25
N GLY A 239 1.94 7.60 -8.33
CA GLY A 239 3.33 7.33 -8.69
C GLY A 239 3.53 5.85 -8.96
N LEU A 240 4.29 5.48 -9.99
CA LEU A 240 4.64 4.10 -10.26
C LEU A 240 6.14 3.88 -9.99
N TYR A 241 6.46 3.00 -9.05
CA TYR A 241 7.83 2.64 -8.70
C TYR A 241 8.17 1.24 -9.23
N LEU A 242 8.92 1.19 -10.33
CA LEU A 242 9.39 -0.04 -10.96
C LEU A 242 10.89 -0.20 -10.69
N HIS A 243 11.23 -0.93 -9.61
CA HIS A 243 12.61 -1.38 -9.41
C HIS A 243 12.89 -2.61 -10.27
N LYS A 244 14.12 -2.73 -10.78
CA LYS A 244 14.56 -3.89 -11.56
C LYS A 244 14.95 -5.06 -10.67
#